data_AF-A0A0D6LVU4-F1
#
_entry.id   AF-A0A0D6LVU4-F1
#
_cell.length_a   1.000
_cell.length_b   1.000
_cell.length_c   1.000
_cell.angle_alpha   90.00
_cell.angle_beta   90.00
_cell.angle_gamma   90.00
#
_symmetry.space_group_name_H-M   'P 1'
#
loop_
_entity.id
_entity.type
_entity.pdbx_description
1 polymer ?
#
loop_
_entity_poly.entity_id
_entity_poly.type
_entity_poly.pdbx_seq_one_letter_code
_entity_poly.pdbx_strand_id
1 'polypeptide(L)'
;MQEGGFKIEAPDFPRELHERVLFYPQAAFPLTNGSVGNVFATYNVLENAPSFLNDKTRYFPNLPDDLRSGVLKDIRSSDAYWMFDETTVSDYDMPTKQVLQLESIVDFFKCTGNS
;
A
#
# COMPACT_ATOMS: atom_id res chain seq x y z
N MET A 1 16.58 -10.18 -31.19
CA MET A 1 15.74 -10.07 -29.97
C MET A 1 16.55 -10.53 -28.78
N GLN A 2 16.95 -9.61 -27.89
CA GLN A 2 16.98 -9.78 -26.43
C GLN A 2 17.29 -8.42 -25.81
N GLU A 3 16.27 -7.76 -25.27
CA GLU A 3 16.47 -6.63 -24.36
C GLU A 3 16.67 -7.19 -22.96
N GLY A 4 17.91 -7.18 -22.48
CA GLY A 4 18.26 -7.53 -21.10
C GLY A 4 18.65 -6.26 -20.35
N GLY A 5 17.68 -5.62 -19.70
CA GLY A 5 17.95 -4.51 -18.79
C GLY A 5 18.78 -4.97 -17.59
N PHE A 6 19.84 -4.24 -17.26
CA PHE A 6 20.71 -4.49 -16.11
C PHE A 6 19.90 -4.28 -14.81
N LYS A 7 19.59 -5.36 -14.07
CA LYS A 7 19.12 -5.27 -12.68
C LYS A 7 20.33 -5.03 -11.78
N ILE A 8 20.45 -3.83 -11.24
CA ILE A 8 21.38 -3.55 -10.14
C ILE A 8 20.62 -3.86 -8.86
N GLU A 9 20.82 -5.05 -8.32
CA GLU A 9 20.32 -5.39 -6.98
C GLU A 9 21.11 -4.57 -5.95
N ALA A 10 20.41 -4.04 -4.94
CA ALA A 10 21.09 -3.42 -3.82
C ALA A 10 21.99 -4.48 -3.13
N PRO A 11 23.17 -4.10 -2.60
CA PRO A 11 24.04 -5.04 -1.91
C PRO A 11 23.29 -5.83 -0.84
N ASP A 12 23.50 -7.15 -0.81
CA ASP A 12 22.87 -8.10 0.12
C ASP A 12 21.35 -8.31 -0.03
N PHE A 13 20.77 -8.06 -1.20
CA PHE A 13 19.38 -8.40 -1.54
C PHE A 13 19.32 -9.50 -2.62
N PRO A 14 18.22 -10.29 -2.68
CA PRO A 14 17.05 -10.27 -1.80
C PRO A 14 17.36 -10.79 -0.39
N ARG A 15 16.69 -10.21 0.62
CA ARG A 15 16.68 -10.74 1.99
C ARG A 15 15.33 -11.37 2.26
N GLU A 16 15.33 -12.44 3.04
CA GLU A 16 14.09 -13.03 3.53
C GLU A 16 13.37 -12.00 4.42
N LEU A 17 12.04 -11.95 4.28
CA LEU A 17 11.21 -11.12 5.13
C LEU A 17 11.43 -11.58 6.58
N HIS A 18 11.80 -10.67 7.48
CA HIS A 18 12.30 -11.07 8.79
C HIS A 18 11.26 -11.92 9.55
N GLU A 19 11.72 -12.89 10.35
CA GLU A 19 10.83 -13.82 11.09
C GLU A 19 9.80 -13.13 11.98
N ARG A 20 10.09 -11.92 12.46
CA ARG A 20 9.15 -11.11 13.25
C ARG A 20 7.98 -10.51 12.45
N VAL A 21 7.93 -10.70 11.12
CA VAL A 21 6.76 -10.28 10.34
C VAL A 21 5.68 -11.30 10.64
N LEU A 22 4.59 -10.83 11.24
CA LEU A 22 3.58 -11.68 11.84
C LEU A 22 2.79 -12.50 10.80
N PHE A 23 2.80 -12.09 9.54
CA PHE A 23 2.14 -12.76 8.41
C PHE A 23 2.70 -12.25 7.08
N TYR A 24 2.67 -13.06 6.03
CA TYR A 24 3.01 -12.57 4.68
C TYR A 24 1.96 -11.55 4.22
N PRO A 25 2.33 -10.28 4.00
CA PRO A 25 1.37 -9.24 3.65
C PRO A 25 0.88 -9.43 2.21
N GLN A 26 -0.42 -9.23 1.98
CA GLN A 26 -0.99 -9.16 0.62
C GLN A 26 -0.69 -7.81 -0.06
N ALA A 27 -0.48 -6.76 0.74
CA ALA A 27 -0.04 -5.45 0.31
C ALA A 27 0.88 -4.83 1.37
N ALA A 28 1.88 -4.07 0.93
CA ALA A 28 2.74 -3.30 1.82
C ALA A 28 3.06 -1.98 1.13
N PHE A 29 2.70 -0.89 1.79
CA PHE A 29 2.92 0.46 1.30
C PHE A 29 3.09 1.40 2.50
N PRO A 30 3.80 2.52 2.35
CA PRO A 30 4.13 3.38 3.47
C PRO A 30 2.87 4.10 3.96
N LEU A 31 2.18 3.51 4.92
CA LEU A 31 1.45 4.28 5.91
C LEU A 31 2.47 4.85 6.89
N THR A 32 2.18 5.96 7.57
CA THR A 32 3.02 6.44 8.68
C THR A 32 3.27 5.28 9.65
N ASN A 33 4.43 4.64 9.46
CA ASN A 33 4.90 3.41 10.08
C ASN A 33 4.11 2.10 9.83
N GLY A 34 3.43 1.80 8.72
CA GLY A 34 2.77 0.47 8.62
C GLY A 34 2.39 -0.13 7.27
N SER A 35 2.03 -1.43 7.28
CA SER A 35 1.61 -2.28 6.13
C SER A 35 0.19 -2.83 6.33
N VAL A 36 -0.57 -3.06 5.24
CA VAL A 36 -2.02 -3.40 5.28
C VAL A 36 -2.36 -4.75 4.67
N GLY A 37 -3.22 -5.52 5.35
CA GLY A 37 -3.91 -6.72 4.85
C GLY A 37 -5.25 -6.90 5.59
N ASN A 38 -5.92 -8.07 5.48
CA ASN A 38 -7.16 -8.36 6.24
C ASN A 38 -7.02 -8.12 7.76
N VAL A 39 -5.83 -8.42 8.28
CA VAL A 39 -5.29 -7.84 9.51
C VAL A 39 -4.15 -6.93 9.05
N PHE A 40 -4.01 -5.75 9.63
CA PHE A 40 -2.89 -4.87 9.31
C PHE A 40 -1.88 -4.84 10.45
N ALA A 41 -0.61 -4.69 10.07
CA ALA A 41 0.48 -4.55 11.02
C ALA A 41 1.31 -3.32 10.67
N THR A 42 1.53 -2.46 11.65
CA THR A 42 2.43 -1.33 11.49
C THR A 42 3.85 -1.78 11.85
N TYR A 43 4.84 -1.31 11.10
CA TYR A 43 6.24 -1.68 11.25
C TYR A 43 7.09 -0.45 11.50
N ASN A 44 7.84 -0.46 12.60
CA ASN A 44 8.82 0.57 12.88
C ASN A 44 10.15 0.19 12.25
N VAL A 45 10.50 0.85 11.15
CA VAL A 45 11.78 0.65 10.44
C VAL A 45 13.01 1.01 11.27
N LEU A 46 12.90 1.93 12.25
CA LEU A 46 14.02 2.31 13.11
C LEU A 46 14.33 1.22 14.15
N GLU A 47 13.30 0.57 14.67
CA GLU A 47 13.43 -0.48 15.68
C GLU A 47 13.51 -1.89 15.07
N ASN A 48 13.24 -2.01 13.77
CA ASN A 48 13.14 -3.28 13.06
C ASN A 48 12.22 -4.27 13.80
N ALA A 49 11.03 -3.77 14.15
CA ALA A 49 10.00 -4.51 14.88
C ALA A 49 8.57 -4.06 14.52
N PRO A 50 7.57 -4.97 14.57
CA PRO A 50 6.17 -4.59 14.45
C PRO A 50 5.75 -3.71 15.64
N SER A 51 5.04 -2.62 15.36
CA SER A 51 4.62 -1.62 16.36
C SER A 51 3.14 -1.68 16.71
N PHE A 52 2.28 -2.20 15.83
CA PHE A 52 0.84 -2.30 16.05
C PHE A 52 0.27 -3.44 15.22
N LEU A 53 -0.73 -4.15 15.75
CA LEU A 53 -1.50 -5.18 15.05
C LEU A 53 -2.97 -4.93 15.35
N ASN A 54 -3.80 -4.79 14.32
CA ASN A 54 -5.23 -4.55 14.51
C ASN A 54 -6.06 -4.97 13.28
N ASP A 55 -7.38 -4.98 13.46
CA ASP A 55 -8.35 -5.27 12.42
C ASP A 55 -8.42 -4.10 11.42
N LYS A 56 -8.18 -4.40 10.14
CA LYS A 56 -8.21 -3.40 9.05
C LYS A 56 -9.57 -2.73 8.97
N THR A 57 -10.66 -3.50 9.01
CA THR A 57 -12.02 -2.99 8.80
C THR A 57 -12.45 -2.02 9.90
N ARG A 58 -11.92 -2.19 11.11
CA ARG A 58 -12.17 -1.27 12.23
C ARG A 58 -11.33 0.00 12.18
N TYR A 59 -10.06 -0.13 11.79
CA TYR A 59 -9.11 0.99 11.85
C TYR A 59 -9.08 1.84 10.57
N PHE A 60 -9.28 1.20 9.43
CA PHE A 60 -9.43 1.80 8.11
C PHE A 60 -10.80 1.43 7.51
N PRO A 61 -11.89 1.97 8.09
CA PRO A 61 -13.22 1.71 7.59
C PRO A 61 -13.37 2.17 6.14
N ASN A 62 -14.30 1.54 5.43
CA ASN A 62 -14.69 1.84 4.05
C ASN A 62 -13.61 1.59 2.98
N LEU A 63 -12.45 1.03 3.34
CA LEU A 63 -11.51 0.50 2.36
C LEU A 63 -11.90 -0.92 1.92
N PRO A 64 -11.67 -1.27 0.64
CA PRO A 64 -11.91 -2.61 0.14
C PRO A 64 -11.08 -3.67 0.88
N ASP A 65 -11.57 -4.90 0.91
CA ASP A 65 -10.90 -6.01 1.59
C ASP A 65 -9.69 -6.53 0.83
N ASP A 66 -9.73 -6.46 -0.49
CA ASP A 66 -8.69 -6.89 -1.43
C ASP A 66 -7.72 -5.76 -1.81
N LEU A 67 -7.47 -4.84 -0.88
CA LEU A 67 -6.54 -3.75 -1.09
C LEU A 67 -5.16 -4.27 -1.53
N ARG A 68 -4.66 -3.73 -2.65
CA ARG A 68 -3.41 -4.13 -3.31
C ARG A 68 -2.26 -3.17 -3.07
N SER A 69 -2.55 -1.88 -2.93
CA SER A 69 -1.52 -0.86 -2.73
C SER A 69 -2.10 0.43 -2.16
N GLY A 70 -1.23 1.31 -1.73
CA GLY A 70 -1.56 2.67 -1.30
C GLY A 70 -0.39 3.60 -1.60
N VAL A 71 -0.69 4.81 -2.05
CA VAL A 71 0.32 5.82 -2.41
C VAL A 71 -0.04 7.14 -1.75
N LEU A 72 0.92 7.73 -1.06
CA LEU A 72 0.80 9.08 -0.51
C LEU A 72 0.51 10.08 -1.64
N LYS A 73 -0.50 10.92 -1.46
CA LYS A 73 -0.79 12.03 -2.39
C LYS A 73 0.24 13.15 -2.25
N ASP A 74 0.79 13.33 -1.06
CA ASP A 74 1.88 14.25 -0.76
C ASP A 74 2.95 13.52 0.06
N ILE A 75 4.20 13.52 -0.42
CA ILE A 75 5.33 12.89 0.29
C ILE A 75 5.63 13.54 1.66
N ARG A 76 5.11 14.74 1.92
CA ARG A 76 5.29 15.49 3.16
C ARG A 76 4.16 15.31 4.16
N SER A 77 3.03 14.72 3.75
CA SER A 77 1.85 14.53 4.60
C SER A 77 1.32 13.12 4.47
N SER A 78 1.09 12.48 5.60
CA SER A 78 0.42 11.19 5.68
C SER A 78 -1.10 11.29 5.87
N ASP A 79 -1.71 12.38 5.41
CA ASP A 79 -3.14 12.62 5.63
C ASP A 79 -4.01 12.12 4.46
N ALA A 80 -3.44 11.95 3.27
CA ALA A 80 -4.23 11.57 2.09
C ALA A 80 -3.50 10.55 1.21
N TYR A 81 -4.24 9.55 0.77
CA TYR A 81 -3.73 8.42 0.00
C TYR A 81 -4.62 8.10 -1.18
N TRP A 82 -3.99 7.70 -2.29
CA TRP A 82 -4.65 6.88 -3.29
C TRP A 82 -4.52 5.42 -2.88
N MET A 83 -5.63 4.76 -2.61
CA MET A 83 -5.70 3.35 -2.22
C MET A 83 -6.21 2.52 -3.40
N PHE A 84 -5.50 1.47 -3.76
CA PHE A 84 -5.75 0.68 -4.97
C PHE A 84 -6.26 -0.71 -4.61
N ASP A 85 -7.36 -1.14 -5.21
CA ASP A 85 -7.70 -2.55 -5.35
C ASP A 85 -7.37 -3.04 -6.78
N GLU A 86 -7.96 -4.14 -7.23
CA GLU A 86 -7.72 -4.66 -8.59
C GLU A 86 -8.32 -3.80 -9.71
N THR A 87 -9.35 -3.00 -9.43
CA THR A 87 -10.18 -2.33 -10.44
C THR A 87 -10.42 -0.85 -10.19
N THR A 88 -10.22 -0.38 -8.96
CA THR A 88 -10.53 1.00 -8.54
C THR A 88 -9.40 1.67 -7.77
N VAL A 89 -9.48 2.99 -7.74
CA VAL A 89 -8.66 3.86 -6.91
C VAL A 89 -9.58 4.66 -5.99
N SER A 90 -9.35 4.53 -4.69
CA SER A 90 -10.04 5.31 -3.66
C SER A 90 -9.16 6.49 -3.22
N ASP A 91 -9.71 7.70 -3.24
CA ASP A 91 -9.15 8.85 -2.55
C ASP A 91 -9.50 8.75 -1.06
N TYR A 92 -8.53 8.39 -0.23
CA TYR A 92 -8.73 8.09 1.18
C TYR A 92 -8.15 9.18 2.07
N ASP A 93 -9.00 9.78 2.90
CA ASP A 93 -8.64 10.74 3.92
C ASP A 93 -8.35 10.02 5.24
N MET A 94 -7.10 10.09 5.70
CA MET A 94 -6.63 9.41 6.89
C MET A 94 -7.08 10.05 8.21
N PRO A 95 -7.21 11.38 8.35
CA PRO A 95 -7.74 11.98 9.57
C PRO A 95 -9.19 11.60 9.85
N THR A 96 -10.06 11.66 8.84
CA THR A 96 -11.50 11.35 8.98
C THR A 96 -11.85 9.90 8.69
N LYS A 97 -10.91 9.12 8.15
CA LYS A 97 -11.07 7.70 7.78
C LYS A 97 -12.20 7.50 6.76
N GLN A 98 -12.25 8.33 5.73
CA GLN A 98 -13.30 8.31 4.71
C GLN A 98 -12.73 8.15 3.31
N VAL A 99 -13.49 7.45 2.46
CA VAL A 99 -13.31 7.48 1.01
C VAL A 99 -14.01 8.74 0.50
N LEU A 100 -13.24 9.71 0.02
CA LEU A 100 -13.76 10.97 -0.53
C LEU A 100 -14.24 10.80 -1.98
N GLN A 101 -13.53 9.95 -2.73
CA GLN A 101 -13.83 9.67 -4.13
C GLN A 101 -13.42 8.23 -4.46
N LEU A 102 -14.17 7.61 -5.37
CA LEU A 102 -13.88 6.30 -5.93
C LEU A 102 -13.97 6.39 -7.45
N GLU A 103 -12.94 5.93 -8.14
CA GLU A 103 -12.88 5.90 -9.60
C GLU A 103 -12.28 4.60 -10.12
N SER A 104 -12.53 4.24 -11.38
CA SER A 104 -11.90 3.07 -11.98
C SER A 104 -10.41 3.33 -12.22
N ILE A 105 -9.59 2.28 -12.16
CA ILE A 105 -8.14 2.37 -12.47
C ILE A 105 -7.90 2.92 -13.88
N VAL A 106 -8.77 2.55 -14.84
CA VAL A 106 -8.68 2.99 -16.23
C VAL A 106 -8.86 4.50 -16.35
N ASP A 107 -9.85 5.05 -15.63
CA ASP A 107 -10.14 6.48 -15.61
C ASP A 107 -9.05 7.25 -14.85
N PHE A 108 -8.58 6.72 -13.72
CA PHE A 108 -7.51 7.31 -12.90
C PHE A 108 -6.23 7.52 -13.70
N PHE A 109 -5.79 6.50 -14.44
CA PHE A 109 -4.63 6.60 -15.32
C PHE A 109 -4.92 7.30 -16.64
N LYS A 110 -6.17 7.72 -16.88
CA LYS A 110 -6.63 8.36 -18.12
C LYS A 110 -6.23 7.57 -19.35
N CYS A 111 -6.35 6.25 -19.28
CA CYS A 111 -6.02 5.37 -20.40
C CYS A 111 -7.06 5.60 -21.51
N THR A 112 -6.73 6.43 -22.50
CA THR A 112 -7.53 6.56 -23.72
C THR A 112 -7.33 5.30 -24.55
N GLY A 113 -8.37 4.49 -24.70
CA GLY A 113 -8.31 3.26 -25.50
C GLY A 113 -7.97 3.56 -26.96
N ASN A 114 -6.76 3.22 -27.38
CA ASN A 114 -6.52 2.84 -28.77
C ASN A 114 -6.74 1.33 -28.84
N SER A 115 -7.98 0.98 -29.20
CA SER A 115 -8.38 -0.38 -29.60
C SER A 115 -7.81 -0.72 -30.97
#